data_AF-A0A523N3E0-F1
#
_entry.id   AF-A0A523N3E0-F1
#
_cell.length_a   1.000
_cell.length_b   1.000
_cell.length_c   1.000
_cell.angle_alpha   90.00
_cell.angle_beta   90.00
_cell.angle_gamma   90.00
#
_symmetry.space_group_name_H-M   'P 1'
#
loop_
_entity.id
_entity.type
_entity.pdbx_description
1 polymer ?
#
loop_
_entity_poly.entity_id
_entity_poly.type
_entity_poly.pdbx_seq_one_letter_code
_entity_poly.pdbx_strand_id
1 'polypeptide(L)'
;LIELLIVIAIIGILAAIAIPQFNQYKARAYDSDVKSNIHNIYLACKAYWADSGSAGVCTQATALLTTYGYIQSAAVSIDVSADETTWTGTGINMNNTAKVFTVNSLGAISG
;
A
#
# COMPACT_ATOMS: atom_id res chain seq x y z
N LEU A 1 -28.14 6.84 -40.01
CA LEU A 1 -28.76 6.41 -38.70
C LEU A 1 -28.29 5.02 -38.30
N ILE A 2 -28.20 4.07 -39.24
CA ILE A 2 -27.58 2.75 -39.00
C ILE A 2 -26.10 2.84 -38.59
N GLU A 3 -25.39 3.85 -39.08
CA GLU A 3 -23.98 4.08 -38.71
C GLU A 3 -23.80 4.36 -37.23
N LEU A 4 -24.75 5.03 -36.57
CA LEU A 4 -24.67 5.26 -35.12
C LEU A 4 -25.00 3.99 -34.33
N LEU A 5 -25.87 3.12 -34.85
CA LEU A 5 -26.24 1.88 -34.18
C LEU A 5 -25.08 0.88 -34.12
N ILE A 6 -24.30 0.75 -35.20
CA ILE A 6 -23.14 -0.15 -35.19
C ILE A 6 -22.01 0.39 -34.28
N VAL A 7 -21.84 1.70 -34.21
CA VAL A 7 -20.86 2.33 -33.31
C VAL A 7 -21.19 2.05 -31.85
N ILE A 8 -22.45 2.22 -31.45
CA ILE A 8 -22.89 1.93 -30.07
C ILE A 8 -22.73 0.44 -29.74
N ALA A 9 -23.02 -0.46 -30.70
CA ALA A 9 -22.84 -1.89 -30.52
C ALA A 9 -21.36 -2.26 -30.26
N ILE A 10 -20.43 -1.71 -31.03
CA ILE A 10 -19.00 -1.96 -30.86
C ILE A 10 -18.48 -1.39 -29.53
N ILE A 11 -18.87 -0.16 -29.17
CA ILE A 11 -18.49 0.45 -27.89
C ILE A 11 -19.02 -0.38 -26.72
N GLY A 12 -20.24 -0.93 -26.83
CA GLY A 12 -20.82 -1.82 -25.82
C GLY A 12 -19.99 -3.08 -25.57
N ILE A 13 -19.50 -3.74 -26.64
CA ILE A 13 -18.65 -4.93 -26.53
C ILE A 13 -17.30 -4.58 -25.89
N LEU A 14 -16.67 -3.48 -26.32
CA LEU A 14 -15.38 -3.04 -25.77
C LEU A 14 -15.50 -2.66 -24.29
N ALA A 15 -16.56 -1.94 -23.91
CA ALA A 15 -16.81 -1.55 -22.53
C ALA A 15 -17.03 -2.76 -21.61
N ALA A 16 -17.74 -3.79 -22.09
CA ALA A 16 -17.99 -5.01 -21.33
C ALA A 16 -16.69 -5.74 -20.93
N ILE A 17 -15.66 -5.70 -21.77
CA ILE A 17 -14.35 -6.32 -21.49
C ILE A 17 -13.44 -5.36 -20.71
N ALA A 18 -13.44 -4.07 -21.07
CA ALA A 18 -12.53 -3.08 -20.52
C ALA A 18 -12.83 -2.75 -19.04
N ILE A 19 -14.11 -2.65 -18.65
CA ILE A 19 -14.50 -2.29 -17.28
C ILE A 19 -13.99 -3.29 -16.23
N PRO A 20 -14.22 -4.62 -16.35
CA PRO A 20 -13.71 -5.57 -15.37
C PRO A 20 -12.18 -5.60 -15.33
N GLN A 21 -11.52 -5.50 -16.49
CA GLN A 21 -10.06 -5.45 -16.57
C GLN A 21 -9.48 -4.21 -15.88
N PHE A 22 -10.08 -3.04 -16.10
CA PHE A 22 -9.68 -1.78 -15.48
C PHE A 22 -9.86 -1.80 -13.96
N ASN A 23 -10.95 -2.40 -13.46
CA ASN A 23 -11.17 -2.56 -12.03
C ASN A 23 -10.11 -3.46 -11.38
N GLN A 24 -9.73 -4.57 -12.02
CA GLN A 24 -8.63 -5.41 -11.55
C GLN A 24 -7.28 -4.69 -11.59
N TYR A 25 -7.03 -3.87 -12.62
CA TYR A 25 -5.82 -3.08 -12.71
C TYR A 25 -5.71 -2.06 -11.56
N LYS A 26 -6.79 -1.32 -11.26
CA LYS A 26 -6.84 -0.43 -10.10
C LYS A 26 -6.60 -1.16 -8.79
N ALA A 27 -7.21 -2.33 -8.59
CA ALA A 27 -7.01 -3.13 -7.38
C ALA A 27 -5.53 -3.52 -7.19
N ARG A 28 -4.86 -3.97 -8.26
CA ARG A 28 -3.41 -4.27 -8.23
C ARG A 28 -2.55 -3.02 -7.97
N ALA A 29 -2.96 -1.86 -8.47
CA ALA A 29 -2.27 -0.61 -8.19
C ALA A 29 -2.36 -0.23 -6.70
N TYR A 30 -3.55 -0.37 -6.09
CA TYR A 30 -3.72 -0.17 -4.65
C TYR A 30 -2.89 -1.14 -3.81
N ASP A 31 -2.82 -2.41 -4.22
CA ASP A 31 -1.99 -3.42 -3.57
C ASP A 31 -0.50 -3.03 -3.63
N SER A 32 -0.03 -2.55 -4.78
CA SER A 32 1.35 -2.10 -4.96
C SER A 32 1.67 -0.87 -4.11
N ASP A 33 0.73 0.08 -4.02
CA ASP A 33 0.88 1.29 -3.20
C ASP A 33 1.06 0.92 -1.73
N VAL A 34 0.19 0.06 -1.18
CA VAL A 34 0.31 -0.37 0.22
C VAL A 34 1.61 -1.12 0.48
N LYS A 35 1.99 -2.07 -0.39
CA LYS A 35 3.24 -2.83 -0.24
C LYS A 35 4.47 -1.91 -0.24
N SER A 36 4.51 -0.92 -1.12
CA SER A 36 5.61 0.04 -1.18
C SER A 36 5.69 0.89 0.08
N ASN A 37 4.56 1.41 0.57
CA ASN A 37 4.54 2.22 1.79
C ASN A 37 4.93 1.40 3.03
N ILE A 38 4.44 0.15 3.14
CA ILE A 38 4.81 -0.78 4.21
C ILE A 38 6.32 -1.09 4.17
N HIS A 39 6.90 -1.26 2.98
CA HIS A 39 8.33 -1.48 2.86
C HIS A 39 9.12 -0.23 3.28
N ASN A 40 8.69 0.96 2.85
CA ASN A 40 9.38 2.21 3.15
C ASN A 40 9.32 2.54 4.65
N ILE A 41 8.19 2.32 5.33
CA ILE A 41 8.09 2.54 6.78
C ILE A 41 8.95 1.54 7.55
N TYR A 42 9.05 0.29 7.08
CA TYR A 42 9.98 -0.70 7.65
C TYR A 42 11.42 -0.20 7.57
N LEU A 43 11.85 0.32 6.40
CA LEU A 43 13.19 0.89 6.24
C LEU A 43 13.43 2.11 7.14
N ALA A 44 12.44 2.98 7.31
CA ALA A 44 12.53 4.10 8.24
C ALA A 44 12.67 3.65 9.69
N CYS A 45 11.93 2.61 10.10
CA CYS A 45 12.11 1.99 11.42
C CYS A 45 13.49 1.33 11.58
N LYS A 46 14.00 0.67 10.53
CA LYS A 46 15.38 0.13 10.52
C LYS A 46 16.42 1.22 10.70
N ALA A 47 16.25 2.38 10.08
CA ALA A 47 17.10 3.54 10.30
C ALA A 47 17.00 4.06 11.74
N TYR A 48 15.80 4.14 12.30
CA TYR A 48 15.60 4.50 13.70
C TYR A 48 16.34 3.57 14.66
N TRP A 49 16.20 2.25 14.54
CA TRP A 49 16.90 1.30 15.43
C TRP A 49 18.42 1.29 15.24
N ALA A 50 18.90 1.64 14.04
CA ALA A 50 20.33 1.82 13.82
C ALA A 50 20.90 2.98 14.67
N ASP A 51 20.11 4.02 14.91
CA ASP A 51 20.52 5.20 15.69
C ASP A 51 20.20 5.07 17.19
N SER A 52 19.02 4.54 17.53
CA SER A 52 18.50 4.52 18.91
C SER A 52 18.71 3.19 19.65
N GLY A 53 19.15 2.15 18.95
CA GLY A 53 19.19 0.78 19.44
C GLY A 53 17.87 0.02 19.30
N SER A 54 17.96 -1.30 19.31
CA SER A 54 16.88 -2.24 18.93
C SER A 54 15.69 -2.31 19.90
N ALA A 55 15.86 -1.86 21.14
CA ALA A 55 14.80 -1.86 22.16
C ALA A 55 13.83 -0.67 22.04
N GLY A 56 14.16 0.33 21.22
CA GLY A 56 13.30 1.48 20.99
C GLY A 56 12.03 1.07 20.24
N VAL A 57 10.87 1.62 20.61
CA VAL A 57 9.62 1.37 19.87
C VAL A 57 9.59 2.26 18.63
N CYS A 58 9.51 1.67 17.44
CA CYS A 58 9.22 2.43 16.23
C CYS A 58 7.71 2.54 16.01
N THR A 59 7.20 3.77 16.03
CA THR A 59 5.80 4.09 15.68
C THR A 59 5.73 4.78 14.32
N GLN A 60 4.53 4.94 13.76
CA GLN A 60 4.35 5.73 12.55
C GLN A 60 4.86 7.18 12.72
N ALA A 61 4.62 7.79 13.89
CA ALA A 61 5.12 9.13 14.18
C ALA A 61 6.66 9.18 14.18
N THR A 62 7.31 8.12 14.68
CA THR A 62 8.77 7.98 14.63
C THR A 62 9.25 7.93 13.18
N ALA A 63 8.64 7.08 12.35
CA ALA A 63 9.04 6.93 10.94
C ALA A 63 8.85 8.21 10.12
N LEU A 64 7.79 8.99 10.39
CA LEU A 64 7.49 10.26 9.72
C LEU A 64 8.44 11.41 10.07
N LEU A 65 9.33 11.24 11.05
CA LEU A 65 10.35 12.24 11.34
C LEU A 65 11.24 12.43 10.11
N THR A 66 11.57 13.69 9.82
CA THR A 66 12.42 14.07 8.66
C THR A 66 13.77 13.39 8.66
N THR A 67 14.25 12.95 9.83
CA THR A 67 15.49 12.17 10.00
C THR A 67 15.44 10.83 9.29
N TYR A 68 14.28 10.16 9.29
CA TYR A 68 14.10 8.81 8.75
C TYR A 68 13.37 8.78 7.39
N GLY A 69 12.80 9.91 6.97
CA GLY A 69 12.45 10.19 5.58
C GLY A 69 11.25 9.41 5.03
N TYR A 70 10.45 8.76 5.88
CA TYR A 70 9.21 8.13 5.42
C TYR A 70 8.17 9.18 5.06
N ILE A 71 7.65 9.09 3.84
CA ILE A 71 6.54 9.92 3.35
C ILE A 71 5.39 8.97 3.02
N GLN A 72 4.29 9.12 3.74
CA GLN A 72 3.11 8.28 3.58
C GLN A 72 2.29 8.71 2.35
N SER A 73 1.87 7.73 1.54
CA SER A 73 0.87 7.94 0.48
C SER A 73 -0.46 8.36 1.08
N ALA A 74 -1.10 9.37 0.49
CA ALA A 74 -2.35 9.95 1.00
C ALA A 74 -3.51 8.93 1.09
N ALA A 75 -3.48 7.86 0.30
CA ALA A 75 -4.50 6.82 0.28
C ALA A 75 -4.14 5.60 1.14
N VAL A 76 -2.96 5.55 1.74
CA VAL A 76 -2.48 4.39 2.51
C VAL A 76 -2.49 4.71 4.00
N SER A 77 -3.19 3.90 4.77
CA SER A 77 -3.10 3.92 6.24
C SER A 77 -2.25 2.76 6.69
N ILE A 78 -1.25 3.04 7.53
CA ILE A 78 -0.39 2.01 8.14
C ILE A 78 -0.40 2.20 9.65
N ASP A 79 -0.46 1.10 10.38
CA ASP A 79 -0.26 1.05 11.83
C ASP A 79 0.96 0.18 12.14
N VAL A 80 1.89 0.73 12.92
CA VAL A 80 3.16 0.10 13.32
C VAL A 80 3.49 0.54 14.75
N SER A 81 3.82 -0.42 15.62
CA SER A 81 4.27 -0.11 16.99
C SER A 81 4.88 -1.34 17.66
N ALA A 82 6.21 -1.46 17.64
CA ALA A 82 6.96 -2.39 18.48
C ALA A 82 8.48 -2.12 18.42
N ASP A 83 9.25 -2.85 19.23
CA ASP A 83 10.72 -2.94 19.10
C ASP A 83 11.14 -3.74 17.86
N GLU A 84 12.43 -3.72 17.50
CA GLU A 84 12.94 -4.32 16.27
C GLU A 84 12.62 -5.82 16.13
N THR A 85 12.55 -6.56 17.23
CA THR A 85 12.40 -8.01 17.22
C THR A 85 10.94 -8.46 17.08
N THR A 86 10.03 -7.69 17.69
CA THR A 86 8.60 -7.96 17.71
C THR A 86 7.83 -7.08 16.73
N TRP A 87 8.54 -6.24 15.98
CA TRP A 87 7.92 -5.28 15.07
C TRP A 87 7.02 -5.95 14.05
N THR A 88 5.80 -5.42 13.97
CA THR A 88 4.87 -5.74 12.89
C THR A 88 4.20 -4.47 12.43
N GLY A 89 3.83 -4.46 11.15
CA GLY A 89 3.07 -3.39 10.54
C GLY A 89 1.86 -3.94 9.83
N THR A 90 0.76 -3.21 9.88
CA THR A 90 -0.46 -3.51 9.13
C THR A 90 -0.81 -2.30 8.28
N GLY A 91 -1.10 -2.50 6.99
CA GLY A 91 -1.46 -1.42 6.08
C GLY A 91 -2.63 -1.76 5.16
N ILE A 92 -3.39 -0.73 4.82
CA ILE A 92 -4.54 -0.78 3.92
C ILE A 92 -4.53 0.39 2.95
N ASN A 93 -5.12 0.21 1.78
CA ASN A 93 -5.49 1.33 0.91
C ASN A 93 -6.92 1.74 1.25
N MET A 94 -7.16 3.02 1.52
CA MET A 94 -8.50 3.53 1.86
C MET A 94 -9.50 3.40 0.70
N ASN A 95 -9.00 3.26 -0.54
CA ASN A 95 -9.83 2.99 -1.71
C ASN A 95 -10.07 1.49 -1.95
N ASN A 96 -9.43 0.61 -1.17
CA ASN A 96 -9.61 -0.84 -1.19
C ASN A 96 -9.34 -1.43 0.20
N THR A 97 -10.25 -1.18 1.14
CA THR A 97 -10.11 -1.58 2.55
C THR A 97 -10.32 -3.07 2.80
N ALA A 98 -10.84 -3.81 1.82
CA ALA A 98 -11.06 -5.25 1.92
C ALA A 98 -9.75 -6.05 1.95
N LYS A 99 -8.65 -5.47 1.46
CA LYS A 99 -7.34 -6.13 1.42
C LYS A 99 -6.39 -5.48 2.42
N VAL A 100 -5.84 -6.31 3.31
CA VAL A 100 -4.93 -5.89 4.37
C VAL A 100 -3.58 -6.54 4.12
N PHE A 101 -2.52 -5.74 4.17
CA PHE A 101 -1.16 -6.23 4.12
C PHE A 101 -0.50 -6.13 5.47
N THR A 102 0.29 -7.12 5.84
CA THR A 102 1.10 -7.11 7.04
C THR A 102 2.57 -7.27 6.69
N VAL A 103 3.44 -6.76 7.57
CA VAL A 103 4.88 -6.95 7.51
C VAL A 103 5.37 -7.41 8.87
N ASN A 104 6.31 -8.35 8.90
CA ASN A 104 6.96 -8.82 10.12
C ASN A 104 8.32 -8.15 10.36
N SER A 105 8.97 -8.46 11.47
CA SER A 105 10.26 -7.90 11.86
C SER A 105 11.40 -8.21 10.87
N LEU A 106 11.24 -9.26 10.04
CA LEU A 106 12.16 -9.63 8.96
C LEU A 106 11.90 -8.87 7.65
N GLY A 107 10.90 -7.99 7.61
CA GLY A 107 10.50 -7.26 6.40
C GLY A 107 9.72 -8.09 5.40
N ALA A 108 9.26 -9.29 5.77
CA ALA A 108 8.44 -10.12 4.89
C ALA A 108 7.00 -9.59 4.86
N ILE A 109 6.50 -9.27 3.67
CA ILE A 109 5.15 -8.70 3.45
C ILE A 109 4.18 -9.80 3.00
N SER A 110 3.03 -9.91 3.66
CA SER A 110 1.92 -10.80 3.27
C SER A 110 0.59 -10.06 3.22
N GLY A 111 -0.40 -10.59 2.50
CA GLY A 111 -1.75 -10.01 2.36
C GLY A 111 -2.55 -10.63 1.23
#